data_AF-A0A5J5AMB9-F1
#
_entry.id   AF-A0A5J5AMB9-F1
#
_cell.length_a   1.000
_cell.length_b   1.000
_cell.length_c   1.000
_cell.angle_alpha   90.00
_cell.angle_beta   90.00
_cell.angle_gamma   90.00
#
_symmetry.space_group_name_H-M   'P 1'
#
loop_
_entity.id
_entity.type
_entity.pdbx_description
1 polymer ?
#
loop_
_entity_poly.entity_id
_entity_poly.type
_entity_poly.pdbx_seq_one_letter_code
_entity_poly.pdbx_strand_id
1 'polypeptide(L)'
;MEAQPSSPGVCPLQLKDCMEELLRFTLSSSIDETLGIDIGLSNEYCSNLLRNDPADPDHNSTDFVEGVPPYPLVKHLASLLYQSISSGAICWTNNKMALIHEDSSMKEKEEGWSKLILEKGAELINVLKTIDFELHVQEPFLSQLKDGLKTIEGRCAVGDYNQIGSGSFILFNKFLVLQVQDVRRYASFSEMLEAESLTKVLPGVRTIEEGVQIYKKFYTEEKERSHGVLAIHVTKPAGQLYIPLASILSGLSYEGVQRLLGFVHTAGTIPEALSPPRSTLLSSFMLLHNPNVVP
;
A
#
# COMPACT_ATOMS: atom_id res chain seq x y z
N MET A 1 13.75 22.17 7.37
CA MET A 1 12.52 22.01 6.57
C MET A 1 12.31 20.53 6.36
N GLU A 2 11.09 20.06 6.55
CA GLU A 2 10.71 18.71 6.13
C GLU A 2 10.59 18.68 4.61
N ALA A 3 10.59 17.48 4.02
CA ALA A 3 10.41 17.35 2.57
C ALA A 3 9.06 17.95 2.17
N GLN A 4 9.10 18.97 1.30
CA GLN A 4 7.88 19.58 0.80
C GLN A 4 7.06 18.52 0.05
N PRO A 5 5.74 18.46 0.25
CA PRO A 5 4.88 17.63 -0.60
C PRO A 5 5.09 18.00 -2.07
N SER A 6 5.27 16.99 -2.91
CA SER A 6 5.40 17.13 -4.35
C SER A 6 4.14 17.73 -4.96
N SER A 7 4.27 18.48 -6.08
CA SER A 7 3.11 18.85 -6.90
C SER A 7 2.37 17.57 -7.32
N PRO A 8 1.03 17.55 -7.37
CA PRO A 8 0.32 16.38 -7.81
C PRO A 8 0.71 16.06 -9.25
N GLY A 9 1.03 14.81 -9.55
CA GLY A 9 1.20 14.39 -10.94
C GLY A 9 -0.16 14.35 -11.63
N VAL A 10 -0.29 15.01 -12.79
CA VAL A 10 -1.40 14.74 -13.72
C VAL A 10 -1.13 13.37 -14.33
N CYS A 11 -1.95 12.37 -14.01
CA CYS A 11 -1.53 10.99 -14.20
C CYS A 11 -2.40 10.22 -15.20
N PRO A 12 -1.79 9.31 -15.96
CA PRO A 12 -2.27 7.95 -16.05
C PRO A 12 -1.49 7.11 -15.03
N LEU A 13 -2.05 6.95 -13.82
CA LEU A 13 -1.45 6.10 -12.77
C LEU A 13 -1.40 4.66 -13.28
N GLN A 14 -0.22 4.03 -13.20
CA GLN A 14 -0.11 2.61 -13.50
C GLN A 14 -0.27 1.78 -12.24
N LEU A 15 -0.98 0.66 -12.35
CA LEU A 15 -1.18 -0.27 -11.24
C LEU A 15 0.13 -0.70 -10.57
N LYS A 16 1.18 -0.86 -11.38
CA LYS A 16 2.52 -1.21 -10.92
C LYS A 16 3.06 -0.24 -9.86
N ASP A 17 2.74 1.04 -10.00
CA ASP A 17 3.33 2.11 -9.19
C ASP A 17 2.72 2.19 -7.79
N CYS A 18 1.51 1.63 -7.61
CA CYS A 18 0.78 1.64 -6.34
C CYS A 18 0.60 0.26 -5.69
N MET A 19 0.82 -0.84 -6.41
CA MET A 19 0.51 -2.19 -5.91
C MET A 19 1.22 -2.55 -4.61
N GLU A 20 2.51 -2.20 -4.45
CA GLU A 20 3.24 -2.51 -3.21
C GLU A 20 2.65 -1.77 -2.01
N GLU A 21 2.48 -0.45 -2.09
CA GLU A 21 1.90 0.36 -1.01
C GLU A 21 0.47 -0.05 -0.69
N LEU A 22 -0.32 -0.36 -1.71
CA LEU A 22 -1.69 -0.84 -1.55
C LEU A 22 -1.74 -2.18 -0.82
N LEU A 23 -0.87 -3.12 -1.17
CA LEU A 23 -0.79 -4.42 -0.51
C LEU A 23 -0.31 -4.27 0.93
N ARG A 24 0.74 -3.47 1.17
CA ARG A 24 1.23 -3.15 2.52
C ARG A 24 0.11 -2.57 3.38
N PHE A 25 -0.59 -1.56 2.87
CA PHE A 25 -1.73 -0.94 3.56
C PHE A 25 -2.82 -1.96 3.88
N THR A 26 -3.17 -2.84 2.94
CA THR A 26 -4.23 -3.85 3.12
C THR A 26 -3.85 -4.85 4.21
N LEU A 27 -2.62 -5.36 4.19
CA LEU A 27 -2.12 -6.30 5.21
C LEU A 27 -2.02 -5.64 6.59
N SER A 28 -1.43 -4.44 6.68
CA SER A 28 -1.31 -3.70 7.95
C SER A 28 -2.67 -3.37 8.54
N SER A 29 -3.61 -2.87 7.72
CA SER A 29 -4.96 -2.54 8.19
C SER A 29 -5.76 -3.78 8.61
N SER A 30 -5.45 -4.97 8.06
CA SER A 30 -6.01 -6.23 8.52
C SER A 30 -5.46 -6.61 9.90
N ILE A 31 -4.16 -6.46 10.14
CA ILE A 31 -3.53 -6.73 11.43
C ILE A 31 -4.10 -5.82 12.53
N ASP A 32 -4.30 -4.54 12.20
CA ASP A 32 -4.83 -3.53 13.12
C ASP A 32 -6.36 -3.60 13.28
N GLU A 33 -7.04 -4.54 12.60
CA GLU A 33 -8.50 -4.68 12.59
C GLU A 33 -9.25 -3.42 12.09
N THR A 34 -8.59 -2.55 11.32
CA THR A 34 -9.15 -1.29 10.80
C THR A 34 -9.67 -1.37 9.36
N LEU A 35 -9.39 -2.47 8.65
CA LEU A 35 -9.77 -2.62 7.24
C LEU A 35 -11.28 -2.74 7.03
N GLY A 36 -11.99 -3.33 8.00
CA GLY A 36 -13.43 -3.63 7.91
C GLY A 36 -13.78 -4.74 6.91
N ILE A 37 -12.79 -5.45 6.39
CA ILE A 37 -12.93 -6.57 5.46
C ILE A 37 -12.02 -7.69 5.95
N ASP A 38 -12.57 -8.90 6.08
CA ASP A 38 -11.80 -10.08 6.40
C ASP A 38 -11.08 -10.60 5.14
N ILE A 39 -9.75 -10.58 5.17
CA ILE A 39 -8.92 -11.10 4.07
C ILE A 39 -8.60 -12.60 4.23
N GLY A 40 -9.11 -13.27 5.28
CA GLY A 40 -8.96 -14.70 5.47
C GLY A 40 -7.54 -15.16 5.83
N LEU A 41 -6.65 -14.24 6.21
CA LEU A 41 -5.26 -14.49 6.59
C LEU A 41 -5.03 -14.06 8.05
N SER A 42 -4.30 -14.86 8.81
CA SER A 42 -3.99 -14.56 10.22
C SER A 42 -3.07 -13.35 10.36
N ASN A 43 -3.16 -12.66 11.50
CA ASN A 43 -2.30 -11.51 11.80
C ASN A 43 -0.81 -11.88 11.78
N GLU A 44 -0.47 -13.09 12.23
CA GLU A 44 0.90 -13.62 12.18
C GLU A 44 1.38 -13.82 10.73
N TYR A 45 0.53 -14.40 9.87
CA TYR A 45 0.83 -14.58 8.46
C TYR A 45 1.06 -13.24 7.75
N CYS A 46 0.17 -12.27 7.95
CA CYS A 46 0.29 -10.91 7.42
C CYS A 46 1.58 -10.23 7.91
N SER A 47 1.91 -10.36 9.20
CA SER A 47 3.14 -9.80 9.78
C SER A 47 4.39 -10.42 9.15
N ASN A 48 4.36 -11.73 8.89
CA ASN A 48 5.46 -12.44 8.25
C ASN A 48 5.63 -12.07 6.76
N LEU A 49 4.55 -11.74 6.04
CA LEU A 49 4.63 -11.21 4.66
C LEU A 49 5.29 -9.81 4.63
N LEU A 50 5.01 -8.98 5.63
CA LEU A 50 5.54 -7.62 5.77
C LEU A 50 6.97 -7.57 6.34
N ARG A 51 7.47 -8.69 6.86
CA ARG A 51 8.77 -8.78 7.53
C ARG A 51 9.92 -8.49 6.57
N ASN A 52 10.84 -7.63 7.01
CA ASN A 52 12.09 -7.34 6.31
C ASN A 52 13.19 -8.37 6.63
N ASP A 53 14.18 -8.49 5.74
CA ASP A 53 15.41 -9.23 6.05
C ASP A 53 16.35 -8.33 6.87
N PRO A 54 16.74 -8.74 8.10
CA PRO A 54 17.63 -7.92 8.95
C PRO A 54 19.04 -7.72 8.37
N ALA A 55 19.49 -8.53 7.40
CA ALA A 55 20.80 -8.36 6.77
C ALA A 55 20.77 -7.49 5.50
N ASP A 56 19.59 -7.20 4.95
CA ASP A 56 19.40 -6.30 3.80
C ASP A 56 18.18 -5.38 4.03
N PRO A 57 18.30 -4.43 4.98
CA PRO A 57 17.21 -3.51 5.31
C PRO A 57 16.87 -2.55 4.16
N ASP A 58 17.81 -2.31 3.24
CA ASP A 58 17.64 -1.38 2.11
C ASP A 58 17.13 -2.06 0.82
N HIS A 59 16.89 -3.38 0.86
CA HIS A 59 16.30 -4.17 -0.24
C HIS A 59 17.09 -4.09 -1.56
N ASN A 60 18.42 -3.90 -1.47
CA ASN A 60 19.28 -3.64 -2.63
C ASN A 60 19.85 -4.92 -3.25
N SER A 61 19.76 -6.07 -2.59
CA SER A 61 20.25 -7.33 -3.15
C SER A 61 19.22 -7.95 -4.10
N THR A 62 19.44 -7.77 -5.40
CA THR A 62 18.81 -8.55 -6.48
C THR A 62 19.45 -9.94 -6.64
N ASP A 63 20.20 -10.42 -5.66
CA ASP A 63 20.82 -11.74 -5.70
C ASP A 63 19.75 -12.82 -5.58
N PHE A 64 19.16 -13.17 -6.72
CA PHE A 64 18.31 -14.34 -6.89
C PHE A 64 19.13 -15.58 -6.55
N VAL A 65 19.03 -16.02 -5.29
CA VAL A 65 19.44 -17.36 -4.91
C VAL A 65 18.27 -18.28 -5.20
N GLU A 66 18.50 -19.26 -6.07
CA GLU A 66 17.53 -20.27 -6.45
C GLU A 66 17.01 -21.00 -5.19
N GLY A 67 15.70 -20.91 -4.94
CA GLY A 67 15.02 -21.64 -3.86
C GLY A 67 14.53 -20.83 -2.65
N VAL A 68 14.92 -19.56 -2.47
CA VAL A 68 14.36 -18.68 -1.40
C VAL A 68 13.85 -17.37 -2.02
N PRO A 69 12.57 -17.01 -1.87
CA PRO A 69 12.05 -15.76 -2.39
C PRO A 69 12.77 -14.54 -1.75
N PRO A 70 12.99 -13.45 -2.52
CA PRO A 70 13.58 -12.24 -1.96
C PRO A 70 12.64 -11.58 -0.95
N TYR A 71 13.19 -11.15 0.18
CA TYR A 71 12.46 -10.42 1.22
C TYR A 71 12.48 -8.91 0.98
N PRO A 72 11.44 -8.18 1.43
CA PRO A 72 10.24 -8.68 2.08
C PRO A 72 9.29 -9.34 1.07
N LEU A 73 8.61 -10.41 1.51
CA LEU A 73 7.72 -11.19 0.64
C LEU A 73 6.60 -10.33 0.05
N VAL A 74 6.14 -9.30 0.77
CA VAL A 74 5.13 -8.35 0.28
C VAL A 74 5.51 -7.69 -1.05
N LYS A 75 6.79 -7.36 -1.27
CA LYS A 75 7.26 -6.74 -2.51
C LYS A 75 7.18 -7.72 -3.67
N HIS A 76 7.56 -8.98 -3.43
CA HIS A 76 7.46 -10.04 -4.42
C HIS A 76 5.99 -10.36 -4.75
N LEU A 77 5.15 -10.51 -3.72
CA LEU A 77 3.72 -10.76 -3.86
C LEU A 77 3.03 -9.62 -4.64
N ALA A 78 3.35 -8.36 -4.34
CA ALA A 78 2.85 -7.21 -5.08
C ALA A 78 3.19 -7.28 -6.57
N SER A 79 4.45 -7.63 -6.90
CA SER A 79 4.87 -7.80 -8.30
C SER A 79 4.07 -8.90 -9.01
N LEU A 80 3.88 -10.05 -8.35
CA LEU A 80 3.15 -11.20 -8.90
C LEU A 80 1.66 -10.93 -9.06
N LEU A 81 1.04 -10.24 -8.09
CA LEU A 81 -0.36 -9.79 -8.17
C LEU A 81 -0.55 -8.78 -9.30
N TYR A 82 0.36 -7.80 -9.42
CA TYR A 82 0.35 -6.87 -10.55
C TYR A 82 0.44 -7.59 -11.89
N GLN A 83 1.38 -8.53 -12.04
CA GLN A 83 1.52 -9.33 -13.26
C GLN A 83 0.24 -10.11 -13.55
N SER A 84 -0.30 -10.79 -12.54
CA SER A 84 -1.49 -11.63 -12.69
C SER A 84 -2.74 -10.84 -13.07
N ILE A 85 -2.93 -9.65 -12.46
CA ILE A 85 -4.02 -8.74 -12.81
C ILE A 85 -3.84 -8.19 -14.23
N SER A 86 -2.60 -7.84 -14.61
CA SER A 86 -2.30 -7.30 -15.95
C SER A 86 -2.48 -8.32 -17.06
N SER A 87 -2.17 -9.60 -16.81
CA SER A 87 -2.39 -10.70 -17.76
C SER A 87 -3.81 -11.28 -17.72
N GLY A 88 -4.60 -10.98 -16.69
CA GLY A 88 -5.92 -11.59 -16.47
C GLY A 88 -5.86 -13.09 -16.15
N ALA A 89 -4.71 -13.58 -15.73
CA ALA A 89 -4.42 -14.98 -15.44
C ALA A 89 -3.25 -15.05 -14.45
N ILE A 90 -3.17 -16.10 -13.65
CA ILE A 90 -2.10 -16.21 -12.65
C ILE A 90 -0.75 -16.40 -13.33
N CYS A 91 0.19 -15.50 -13.02
CA CYS A 91 1.57 -15.67 -13.42
C CYS A 91 2.31 -16.49 -12.36
N TRP A 92 2.27 -17.82 -12.52
CA TRP A 92 3.06 -18.70 -11.67
C TRP A 92 4.55 -18.43 -11.90
N THR A 93 5.32 -18.26 -10.82
CA THR A 93 6.78 -18.33 -10.92
C THR A 93 7.12 -19.67 -11.55
N ASN A 94 7.65 -19.64 -12.78
CA ASN A 94 8.01 -20.81 -13.58
C ASN A 94 9.09 -21.65 -12.87
N ASN A 95 8.71 -22.44 -11.87
CA ASN A 95 9.50 -23.58 -11.47
C ASN A 95 9.15 -24.72 -12.42
N LYS A 96 10.02 -24.86 -13.42
CA LYS A 96 10.08 -25.88 -14.46
C LYS A 96 10.31 -27.29 -13.90
N MET A 97 9.93 -27.55 -12.66
CA MET A 97 9.94 -28.87 -12.03
C MET A 97 8.53 -29.42 -12.16
N ALA A 98 8.25 -30.00 -13.32
CA ALA A 98 7.11 -30.88 -13.49
C ALA A 98 7.23 -32.02 -12.46
N LEU A 99 6.47 -31.94 -11.36
CA LEU A 99 6.41 -32.98 -10.35
C LEU A 99 4.96 -33.42 -10.17
N ILE A 100 4.69 -34.57 -10.78
CA ILE A 100 3.82 -35.66 -10.33
C ILE A 100 2.35 -35.30 -10.13
N HIS A 101 1.54 -35.63 -11.16
CA HIS A 101 0.08 -35.61 -11.19
C HIS A 101 -0.56 -34.31 -10.70
N GLU A 102 -0.83 -33.38 -11.63
CA GLU A 102 -1.85 -32.35 -11.40
C GLU A 102 -3.19 -33.05 -11.15
N ASP A 103 -3.58 -33.14 -9.88
CA ASP A 103 -4.92 -33.58 -9.49
C ASP A 103 -5.97 -32.64 -10.11
N SER A 104 -7.06 -33.21 -10.62
CA SER A 104 -8.18 -32.46 -11.21
C SER A 104 -8.72 -31.36 -10.29
N SER A 105 -8.67 -31.58 -8.97
CA SER A 105 -9.02 -30.61 -7.93
C SER A 105 -8.13 -29.35 -7.95
N MET A 106 -6.83 -29.48 -8.21
CA MET A 106 -5.92 -28.33 -8.24
C MET A 106 -6.21 -27.44 -9.46
N LYS A 107 -6.48 -28.03 -10.62
CA LYS A 107 -6.83 -27.28 -11.84
C LYS A 107 -8.09 -26.45 -11.62
N GLU A 108 -9.10 -27.02 -10.98
CA GLU A 108 -10.34 -26.31 -10.66
C GLU A 108 -10.10 -25.10 -9.74
N LYS A 109 -9.22 -25.24 -8.73
CA LYS A 109 -8.82 -24.12 -7.87
C LYS A 109 -8.08 -23.03 -8.64
N GLU A 110 -7.12 -23.40 -9.48
CA GLU A 110 -6.34 -22.44 -10.28
C GLU A 110 -7.21 -21.67 -11.27
N GLU A 111 -8.17 -22.33 -11.91
CA GLU A 111 -9.19 -21.71 -12.75
C GLU A 111 -10.07 -20.75 -11.93
N GLY A 112 -10.49 -21.16 -10.73
CA GLY A 112 -11.25 -20.33 -9.79
C GLY A 112 -10.51 -19.06 -9.39
N TRP A 113 -9.23 -19.18 -9.01
CA TRP A 113 -8.38 -18.04 -8.66
C TRP A 113 -8.11 -17.13 -9.86
N SER A 114 -7.89 -17.69 -11.05
CA SER A 114 -7.69 -16.90 -12.28
C SER A 114 -8.93 -16.08 -12.62
N LYS A 115 -10.13 -16.66 -12.50
CA LYS A 115 -11.40 -15.95 -12.67
C LYS A 115 -11.56 -14.83 -11.64
N LEU A 116 -11.24 -15.10 -10.38
CA LEU A 116 -11.30 -14.11 -9.31
C LEU A 116 -10.36 -12.92 -9.58
N ILE A 117 -9.12 -13.20 -9.95
CA ILE A 117 -8.12 -12.17 -10.28
C ILE A 117 -8.56 -11.35 -11.49
N LEU A 118 -9.16 -11.98 -12.51
CA LEU A 118 -9.68 -11.28 -13.67
C LEU A 118 -10.81 -10.32 -13.28
N GLU A 119 -11.80 -10.81 -12.52
CA GLU A 119 -12.97 -10.02 -12.09
C GLU A 119 -12.57 -8.87 -11.15
N LYS A 120 -11.90 -9.19 -10.04
CA LYS A 120 -11.51 -8.20 -9.03
C LYS A 120 -10.35 -7.32 -9.48
N GLY A 121 -9.46 -7.84 -10.32
CA GLY A 121 -8.43 -7.04 -10.99
C GLY A 121 -9.03 -5.97 -11.90
N ALA A 122 -10.09 -6.31 -12.65
CA ALA A 122 -10.81 -5.33 -13.47
C ALA A 122 -11.52 -4.26 -12.62
N GLU A 123 -12.14 -4.63 -11.50
CA GLU A 123 -12.71 -3.68 -10.53
C GLU A 123 -11.65 -2.71 -10.00
N LEU A 124 -10.47 -3.24 -9.60
CA LEU A 124 -9.35 -2.44 -9.13
C LEU A 124 -8.87 -1.45 -10.20
N ILE A 125 -8.66 -1.92 -11.42
CA ILE A 125 -8.25 -1.07 -12.56
C ILE A 125 -9.30 0.00 -12.84
N ASN A 126 -10.59 -0.32 -12.73
CA ASN A 126 -11.65 0.65 -12.93
C ASN A 126 -11.62 1.77 -11.88
N VAL A 127 -11.39 1.44 -10.61
CA VAL A 127 -11.18 2.47 -9.55
C VAL A 127 -9.92 3.30 -9.84
N LEU A 128 -8.83 2.67 -10.27
CA LEU A 128 -7.59 3.40 -10.58
C LEU A 128 -7.78 4.39 -11.74
N LYS A 129 -8.58 4.03 -12.76
CA LYS A 129 -8.90 4.89 -13.90
C LYS A 129 -9.71 6.13 -13.53
N THR A 130 -10.39 6.15 -12.38
CA THR A 130 -11.14 7.34 -11.94
C THR A 130 -10.26 8.34 -11.19
N ILE A 131 -9.00 8.01 -10.90
CA ILE A 131 -8.11 8.88 -10.13
C ILE A 131 -7.55 9.99 -11.03
N ASP A 132 -7.73 11.24 -10.60
CA ASP A 132 -7.26 12.42 -11.32
C ASP A 132 -5.87 12.88 -10.82
N PHE A 133 -5.61 12.74 -9.51
CA PHE A 133 -4.42 13.27 -8.87
C PHE A 133 -3.83 12.29 -7.85
N GLU A 134 -2.50 12.32 -7.69
CA GLU A 134 -1.80 11.65 -6.60
C GLU A 134 -1.22 12.68 -5.62
N LEU A 135 -1.41 12.46 -4.32
CA LEU A 135 -0.83 13.28 -3.27
C LEU A 135 -0.15 12.43 -2.20
N HIS A 136 0.91 12.98 -1.60
CA HIS A 136 1.56 12.37 -0.45
C HIS A 136 1.33 13.22 0.80
N VAL A 137 0.90 12.58 1.88
CA VAL A 137 0.69 13.18 3.20
C VAL A 137 1.48 12.38 4.23
N GLN A 138 2.07 13.07 5.20
CA GLN A 138 2.85 12.44 6.28
C GLN A 138 1.96 12.13 7.48
N GLU A 139 2.39 11.20 8.33
CA GLU A 139 1.79 11.00 9.64
C GLU A 139 2.00 12.23 10.54
N PRO A 140 1.03 12.59 11.41
CA PRO A 140 -0.21 11.86 11.73
C PRO A 140 -1.39 12.16 10.78
N PHE A 141 -1.21 13.08 9.82
CA PHE A 141 -2.31 13.58 8.99
C PHE A 141 -2.88 12.53 8.04
N LEU A 142 -2.05 11.57 7.61
CA LEU A 142 -2.47 10.44 6.78
C LEU A 142 -3.48 9.55 7.52
N SER A 143 -3.17 9.12 8.75
CA SER A 143 -4.10 8.37 9.59
C SER A 143 -5.38 9.16 9.85
N GLN A 144 -5.27 10.46 10.13
CA GLN A 144 -6.43 11.33 10.34
C GLN A 144 -7.33 11.45 9.10
N LEU A 145 -6.76 11.47 7.89
CA LEU A 145 -7.52 11.43 6.63
C LEU A 145 -8.19 10.07 6.44
N LYS A 146 -7.48 8.96 6.71
CA LYS A 146 -7.99 7.59 6.62
C LYS A 146 -9.22 7.39 7.52
N ASP A 147 -9.16 7.92 8.74
CA ASP A 147 -10.20 7.77 9.76
C ASP A 147 -11.32 8.83 9.64
N GLY A 148 -11.20 9.77 8.71
CA GLY A 148 -12.18 10.83 8.47
C GLY A 148 -12.20 11.93 9.53
N LEU A 149 -11.20 11.98 10.43
CA LEU A 149 -11.01 13.06 11.40
C LEU A 149 -10.59 14.35 10.69
N LYS A 150 -9.64 14.23 9.77
CA LYS A 150 -9.21 15.31 8.88
C LYS A 150 -10.03 15.24 7.60
N THR A 151 -10.74 16.33 7.29
CA THR A 151 -11.62 16.42 6.12
C THR A 151 -11.26 17.56 5.19
N ILE A 152 -10.22 18.33 5.54
CA ILE A 152 -9.72 19.46 4.75
C ILE A 152 -8.20 19.32 4.65
N GLU A 153 -7.67 19.26 3.43
CA GLU A 153 -6.25 19.24 3.16
C GLU A 153 -5.76 20.61 2.69
N GLY A 154 -4.86 21.22 3.47
CA GLY A 154 -4.29 22.53 3.18
C GLY A 154 -3.00 22.42 2.37
N ARG A 155 -2.90 23.14 1.25
CA ARG A 155 -1.72 23.14 0.36
C ARG A 155 -1.42 24.55 -0.13
N CYS A 156 -0.15 24.89 -0.40
CA CYS A 156 0.14 26.10 -1.18
C CYS A 156 -0.41 25.93 -2.61
N ALA A 157 -1.00 27.00 -3.16
CA ALA A 157 -1.69 26.94 -4.45
C ALA A 157 -0.71 27.00 -5.64
N VAL A 158 0.19 26.03 -5.75
CA VAL A 158 1.29 25.99 -6.72
C VAL A 158 1.11 24.86 -7.72
N GLY A 159 1.61 25.05 -8.95
CA GLY A 159 1.62 23.98 -9.96
C GLY A 159 0.25 23.33 -10.16
N ASP A 160 0.24 22.00 -10.16
CA ASP A 160 -0.93 21.18 -10.49
C ASP A 160 -2.00 21.16 -9.40
N TYR A 161 -1.68 21.62 -8.18
CA TYR A 161 -2.69 21.81 -7.13
C TYR A 161 -3.81 22.75 -7.58
N ASN A 162 -3.52 23.70 -8.47
CA ASN A 162 -4.51 24.62 -9.03
C ASN A 162 -5.52 23.97 -9.98
N GLN A 163 -5.24 22.75 -10.44
CA GLN A 163 -6.13 22.00 -11.33
C GLN A 163 -7.15 21.16 -10.55
N ILE A 164 -6.94 20.97 -9.24
CA ILE A 164 -7.84 20.20 -8.39
C ILE A 164 -9.18 20.95 -8.26
N GLY A 165 -10.26 20.29 -8.65
CA GLY A 165 -11.62 20.82 -8.58
C GLY A 165 -12.56 19.91 -7.79
N SER A 166 -13.75 20.42 -7.50
CA SER A 166 -14.84 19.61 -6.95
C SER A 166 -15.17 18.45 -7.90
N GLY A 167 -15.42 17.28 -7.34
CA GLY A 167 -15.69 16.05 -8.07
C GLY A 167 -14.45 15.20 -8.38
N SER A 168 -13.24 15.78 -8.32
CA SER A 168 -12.00 15.05 -8.58
C SER A 168 -11.73 13.96 -7.54
N PHE A 169 -11.07 12.88 -7.95
CA PHE A 169 -10.58 11.83 -7.06
C PHE A 169 -9.07 11.95 -6.88
N ILE A 170 -8.63 11.92 -5.62
CA ILE A 170 -7.24 11.99 -5.22
C ILE A 170 -6.83 10.67 -4.58
N LEU A 171 -5.73 10.09 -5.05
CA LEU A 171 -5.06 8.97 -4.42
C LEU A 171 -3.98 9.47 -3.46
N PHE A 172 -4.22 9.32 -2.16
CA PHE A 172 -3.28 9.64 -1.10
C PHE A 172 -2.37 8.46 -0.81
N ASN A 173 -1.06 8.72 -0.81
CA ASN A 173 -0.01 7.76 -0.47
C ASN A 173 -0.16 6.42 -1.22
N LYS A 174 -0.68 6.45 -2.44
CA LYS A 174 -0.87 5.30 -3.33
C LYS A 174 -1.90 4.25 -2.88
N PHE A 175 -2.65 4.46 -1.79
CA PHE A 175 -3.64 3.46 -1.33
C PHE A 175 -4.99 4.04 -0.91
N LEU A 176 -5.07 5.30 -0.48
CA LEU A 176 -6.30 5.90 0.06
C LEU A 176 -6.95 6.80 -1.00
N VAL A 177 -8.13 6.42 -1.49
CA VAL A 177 -8.88 7.24 -2.44
C VAL A 177 -9.79 8.19 -1.67
N LEU A 178 -9.73 9.49 -1.95
CA LEU A 178 -10.66 10.48 -1.43
C LEU A 178 -11.26 11.31 -2.58
N GLN A 179 -12.53 11.69 -2.44
CA GLN A 179 -13.21 12.55 -3.40
C GLN A 179 -13.24 13.98 -2.90
N VAL A 180 -12.88 14.92 -3.77
CA VAL A 180 -12.91 16.36 -3.50
C VAL A 180 -14.36 16.85 -3.56
N GLN A 181 -14.83 17.42 -2.45
CA GLN A 181 -16.15 18.01 -2.34
C GLN A 181 -16.14 19.49 -2.74
N ASP A 182 -15.11 20.22 -2.34
CA ASP A 182 -14.97 21.67 -2.57
C ASP A 182 -13.50 22.06 -2.51
N VAL A 183 -13.13 23.17 -3.18
CA VAL A 183 -11.78 23.73 -3.13
C VAL A 183 -11.88 25.24 -2.95
N ARG A 184 -11.31 25.74 -1.87
CA ARG A 184 -11.35 27.18 -1.51
C ARG A 184 -9.95 27.76 -1.50
N ARG A 185 -9.84 29.03 -1.88
CA ARG A 185 -8.57 29.76 -1.92
C ARG A 185 -8.53 30.84 -0.85
N TYR A 186 -7.38 30.98 -0.20
CA TYR A 186 -7.11 32.01 0.81
C TYR A 186 -5.76 32.66 0.55
N ALA A 187 -5.55 33.87 1.10
CA ALA A 187 -4.28 34.57 0.93
C ALA A 187 -3.16 33.98 1.80
N SER A 188 -3.50 33.32 2.92
CA SER A 188 -2.55 32.76 3.87
C SER A 188 -3.10 31.52 4.60
N PHE A 189 -2.21 30.73 5.21
CA PHE A 189 -2.61 29.63 6.09
C PHE A 189 -3.33 30.13 7.34
N SER A 190 -2.98 31.31 7.87
CA SER A 190 -3.71 31.90 9.01
C SER A 190 -5.17 32.13 8.66
N GLU A 191 -5.42 32.83 7.55
CA GLU A 191 -6.77 33.12 7.06
C GLU A 191 -7.56 31.83 6.75
N MET A 192 -6.90 30.85 6.13
CA MET A 192 -7.51 29.55 5.88
C MET A 192 -7.92 28.85 7.19
N LEU A 193 -7.05 28.84 8.22
CA LEU A 193 -7.33 28.20 9.50
C LEU A 193 -8.33 28.96 10.37
N GLU A 194 -8.51 30.26 10.14
CA GLU A 194 -9.55 31.10 10.75
C GLU A 194 -10.92 30.88 10.11
N ALA A 195 -10.96 30.81 8.78
CA ALA A 195 -12.18 30.63 8.01
C ALA A 195 -12.68 29.17 8.01
N GLU A 196 -11.74 28.21 7.95
CA GLU A 196 -12.02 26.78 8.04
C GLU A 196 -11.95 26.29 9.48
N SER A 197 -12.56 25.14 9.75
CA SER A 197 -12.48 24.54 11.08
C SER A 197 -11.08 23.97 11.33
N LEU A 198 -10.30 24.60 12.22
CA LEU A 198 -8.96 24.14 12.62
C LEU A 198 -8.93 22.63 12.92
N THR A 199 -9.93 22.10 13.63
CA THR A 199 -10.01 20.67 13.96
C THR A 199 -10.24 19.76 12.75
N LYS A 200 -10.81 20.28 11.65
CA LYS A 200 -11.00 19.54 10.39
C LYS A 200 -9.76 19.62 9.49
N VAL A 201 -8.96 20.67 9.61
CA VAL A 201 -7.71 20.87 8.86
C VAL A 201 -6.53 20.20 9.56
N LEU A 202 -6.38 20.41 10.87
CA LEU A 202 -5.29 19.88 11.71
C LEU A 202 -5.86 19.32 13.03
N PRO A 203 -6.49 18.13 13.01
CA PRO A 203 -6.99 17.48 14.22
C PRO A 203 -5.91 17.36 15.30
N GLY A 204 -6.27 17.74 16.53
CA GLY A 204 -5.38 17.72 17.70
C GLY A 204 -4.63 19.02 17.98
N VAL A 205 -4.55 19.94 17.01
CA VAL A 205 -3.93 21.26 17.16
C VAL A 205 -4.89 22.21 17.90
N ARG A 206 -4.37 23.02 18.81
CA ARG A 206 -5.20 23.85 19.70
C ARG A 206 -5.34 25.30 19.26
N THR A 207 -4.35 25.86 18.57
CA THR A 207 -4.36 27.27 18.14
C THR A 207 -3.97 27.44 16.68
N ILE A 208 -4.39 28.56 16.09
CA ILE A 208 -4.09 28.90 14.69
C ILE A 208 -2.58 29.10 14.53
N GLU A 209 -1.91 29.73 15.49
CA GLU A 209 -0.47 29.97 15.44
C GLU A 209 0.32 28.67 15.37
N GLU A 210 -0.05 27.68 16.21
CA GLU A 210 0.53 26.33 16.16
C GLU A 210 0.29 25.68 14.78
N GLY A 211 -0.93 25.80 14.25
CA GLY A 211 -1.28 25.30 12.92
C GLY A 211 -0.45 25.94 11.80
N VAL A 212 -0.24 27.25 11.84
CA VAL A 212 0.62 27.96 10.89
C VAL A 212 2.07 27.48 11.00
N GLN A 213 2.58 27.23 12.22
CA GLN A 213 3.94 26.70 12.39
C GLN A 213 4.12 25.30 11.77
N ILE A 214 3.07 24.47 11.77
CA ILE A 214 3.10 23.18 11.08
C ILE A 214 3.30 23.39 9.58
N TYR A 215 2.52 24.29 8.95
CA TYR A 215 2.66 24.57 7.52
C TYR A 215 4.02 25.18 7.14
N LYS A 216 4.60 25.99 8.02
CA LYS A 216 5.95 26.58 7.83
C LYS A 216 7.08 25.54 7.79
N LYS A 217 6.85 24.31 8.27
CA LYS A 217 7.83 23.21 8.12
C LYS A 217 7.95 22.76 6.66
N PHE A 218 6.88 22.92 5.88
CA PHE A 218 6.75 22.45 4.49
C PHE A 218 6.89 23.58 3.46
N TYR A 219 6.39 24.78 3.76
CA TYR A 219 6.32 25.89 2.82
C TYR A 219 7.02 27.14 3.36
N THR A 220 7.68 27.88 2.48
CA THR A 220 8.25 29.19 2.82
C THR A 220 7.16 30.26 2.78
N GLU A 221 7.29 31.28 3.64
CA GLU A 221 6.36 32.43 3.68
C GLU A 221 6.28 33.16 2.33
N GLU A 222 7.39 33.20 1.59
CA GLU A 222 7.42 33.79 0.24
C GLU A 222 6.51 33.03 -0.73
N LYS A 223 6.50 31.69 -0.66
CA LYS A 223 5.71 30.82 -1.54
C LYS A 223 4.22 30.93 -1.21
N GLU A 224 3.90 30.97 0.09
CA GLU A 224 2.56 31.26 0.59
C GLU A 224 2.07 32.62 0.08
N ARG A 225 2.85 33.69 0.28
CA ARG A 225 2.46 35.05 -0.12
C ARG A 225 2.30 35.21 -1.64
N SER A 226 3.09 34.51 -2.43
CA SER A 226 3.06 34.64 -3.90
C SER A 226 1.92 33.87 -4.56
N HIS A 227 1.43 32.78 -3.95
CA HIS A 227 0.44 31.89 -4.58
C HIS A 227 -0.86 31.77 -3.79
N GLY A 228 -0.86 32.17 -2.52
CA GLY A 228 -1.91 31.83 -1.56
C GLY A 228 -1.93 30.34 -1.22
N VAL A 229 -3.03 29.92 -0.62
CA VAL A 229 -3.25 28.54 -0.17
C VAL A 229 -4.61 28.01 -0.61
N LEU A 230 -4.71 26.69 -0.68
CA LEU A 230 -5.92 25.94 -0.98
C LEU A 230 -6.37 25.16 0.24
N ALA A 231 -7.66 25.21 0.54
CA ALA A 231 -8.34 24.24 1.38
C ALA A 231 -9.09 23.25 0.47
N ILE A 232 -8.64 22.00 0.44
CA ILE A 232 -9.22 20.93 -0.38
C ILE A 232 -10.12 20.09 0.53
N HIS A 233 -11.43 20.25 0.43
CA HIS A 233 -12.40 19.48 1.20
C HIS A 233 -12.53 18.09 0.60
N VAL A 234 -12.38 17.06 1.42
CA VAL A 234 -12.35 15.67 0.98
C VAL A 234 -13.28 14.80 1.81
N THR A 235 -13.83 13.77 1.16
CA THR A 235 -14.61 12.71 1.81
C THR A 235 -14.21 11.36 1.26
N LYS A 236 -14.34 10.32 2.08
CA LYS A 236 -14.05 8.94 1.67
C LYS A 236 -15.20 8.40 0.79
N PRO A 237 -14.97 8.10 -0.50
CA PRO A 237 -15.95 7.44 -1.34
C PRO A 237 -16.07 5.95 -1.00
N ALA A 238 -17.16 5.33 -1.45
CA ALA A 238 -17.38 3.89 -1.30
C ALA A 238 -16.37 3.04 -2.07
N GLY A 239 -15.91 3.50 -3.25
CA GLY A 239 -14.90 2.83 -4.06
C GLY A 239 -13.50 3.07 -3.52
N GLN A 240 -12.83 2.00 -3.07
CA GLN A 240 -11.44 2.04 -2.61
C GLN A 240 -10.64 0.93 -3.29
N LEU A 241 -9.36 1.18 -3.56
CA LEU A 241 -8.47 0.21 -4.22
C LEU A 241 -8.26 -1.06 -3.39
N TYR A 242 -8.28 -0.93 -2.05
CA TYR A 242 -8.04 -2.07 -1.16
C TYR A 242 -9.21 -3.06 -1.11
N ILE A 243 -10.41 -2.68 -1.53
CA ILE A 243 -11.61 -3.55 -1.50
C ILE A 243 -11.46 -4.74 -2.47
N PRO A 244 -11.21 -4.54 -3.78
CA PRO A 244 -10.98 -5.66 -4.69
C PRO A 244 -9.71 -6.43 -4.34
N LEU A 245 -8.65 -5.75 -3.86
CA LEU A 245 -7.43 -6.44 -3.43
C LEU A 245 -7.68 -7.36 -2.22
N ALA A 246 -8.41 -6.90 -1.21
CA ALA A 246 -8.83 -7.70 -0.06
C ALA A 246 -9.64 -8.93 -0.51
N SER A 247 -10.52 -8.76 -1.49
CA SER A 247 -11.30 -9.86 -2.08
C SER A 247 -10.42 -10.89 -2.79
N ILE A 248 -9.38 -10.43 -3.52
CA ILE A 248 -8.39 -11.31 -4.14
C ILE A 248 -7.62 -12.10 -3.07
N LEU A 249 -7.12 -11.45 -2.03
CA LEU A 249 -6.39 -12.11 -0.94
C LEU A 249 -7.27 -13.15 -0.23
N SER A 250 -8.50 -12.78 0.09
CA SER A 250 -9.49 -13.67 0.72
C SER A 250 -9.77 -14.91 -0.12
N GLY A 251 -10.01 -14.75 -1.42
CA GLY A 251 -10.30 -15.88 -2.30
C GLY A 251 -9.06 -16.72 -2.68
N LEU A 252 -7.86 -16.14 -2.66
CA LEU A 252 -6.61 -16.90 -2.79
C LEU A 252 -6.36 -17.77 -1.56
N SER A 253 -6.71 -17.28 -0.36
CA SER A 253 -6.38 -17.89 0.93
C SER A 253 -4.86 -18.14 1.09
N TYR A 254 -4.46 -18.86 2.12
CA TYR A 254 -3.05 -19.26 2.31
C TYR A 254 -2.49 -19.99 1.09
N GLU A 255 -3.25 -20.95 0.54
CA GLU A 255 -2.81 -21.82 -0.56
C GLU A 255 -2.48 -21.01 -1.82
N GLY A 256 -3.37 -20.11 -2.24
CA GLY A 256 -3.16 -19.30 -3.44
C GLY A 256 -2.04 -18.27 -3.26
N VAL A 257 -1.92 -17.65 -2.08
CA VAL A 257 -0.82 -16.70 -1.80
C VAL A 257 0.53 -17.41 -1.81
N GLN A 258 0.62 -18.60 -1.19
CA GLN A 258 1.85 -19.38 -1.18
C GLN A 258 2.25 -19.87 -2.57
N ARG A 259 1.27 -20.32 -3.36
CA ARG A 259 1.50 -20.72 -4.75
C ARG A 259 1.98 -19.56 -5.62
N LEU A 260 1.43 -18.35 -5.44
CA LEU A 260 1.92 -17.16 -6.13
C LEU A 260 3.40 -16.92 -5.79
N LEU A 261 3.77 -17.03 -4.52
CA LEU A 261 5.15 -16.90 -4.02
C LEU A 261 6.07 -18.06 -4.45
N GLY A 262 5.56 -19.06 -5.18
CA GLY A 262 6.33 -20.19 -5.68
C GLY A 262 6.58 -21.29 -4.65
N PHE A 263 5.86 -21.29 -3.52
CA PHE A 263 5.96 -22.37 -2.54
C PHE A 263 5.26 -23.63 -3.03
N VAL A 264 5.92 -24.78 -2.81
CA VAL A 264 5.39 -26.10 -3.16
C VAL A 264 4.86 -26.74 -1.88
N HIS A 265 3.59 -27.15 -1.91
CA HIS A 265 3.03 -27.95 -0.84
C HIS A 265 3.61 -29.36 -0.90
N THR A 266 4.25 -29.78 0.19
CA THR A 266 4.69 -31.17 0.38
C THR A 266 3.93 -31.76 1.56
N ALA A 267 3.67 -33.07 1.54
CA ALA A 267 2.97 -33.71 2.64
C ALA A 267 3.70 -33.47 3.97
N GLY A 268 3.00 -32.86 4.95
CA GLY A 268 3.57 -32.51 6.26
C GLY A 268 3.93 -31.02 6.45
N THR A 269 3.80 -30.16 5.43
CA THR A 269 3.98 -28.71 5.60
C THR A 269 2.77 -28.07 6.26
N ILE A 270 3.02 -27.13 7.19
CA ILE A 270 1.98 -26.30 7.80
C ILE A 270 1.46 -25.33 6.72
N PRO A 271 0.15 -25.28 6.42
CA PRO A 271 -0.41 -24.41 5.39
C PRO A 271 -0.16 -22.91 5.59
N GLU A 272 0.11 -22.48 6.82
CA GLU A 272 0.35 -21.07 7.16
C GLU A 272 1.85 -20.75 7.24
N ALA A 273 2.74 -21.71 7.02
CA ALA A 273 4.18 -21.47 7.13
C ALA A 273 4.71 -20.72 5.91
N LEU A 274 5.33 -19.57 6.16
CA LEU A 274 6.18 -18.88 5.20
C LEU A 274 7.64 -19.28 5.43
N SER A 275 8.47 -19.20 4.39
CA SER A 275 9.92 -19.29 4.60
C SER A 275 10.37 -18.23 5.62
N PRO A 276 11.47 -18.43 6.34
CA PRO A 276 12.13 -17.34 7.06
C PRO A 276 13.07 -16.55 6.13
N PRO A 277 13.47 -15.31 6.50
CA PRO A 277 14.45 -14.53 5.74
C PRO A 277 15.77 -15.28 5.53
N ARG A 278 16.49 -14.94 4.45
CA ARG A 278 17.75 -15.63 4.07
C ARG A 278 18.79 -15.53 5.17
N SER A 279 18.93 -14.37 5.81
CA SER A 279 19.83 -14.18 6.95
C SER A 279 19.50 -15.13 8.12
N THR A 280 18.22 -15.39 8.36
CA THR A 280 17.77 -16.30 9.42
C THR A 280 18.14 -17.74 9.07
N LEU A 281 17.91 -18.16 7.81
CA LEU A 281 18.35 -19.48 7.32
C LEU A 281 19.87 -19.65 7.48
N LEU A 282 20.67 -18.70 6.97
CA LEU A 282 22.12 -18.75 7.06
C LEU A 282 22.61 -18.81 8.51
N SER A 283 22.02 -18.01 9.41
CA SER A 283 22.38 -18.03 10.83
C SER A 283 22.09 -19.38 11.49
N SER A 284 21.00 -20.05 11.12
CA SER A 284 20.64 -21.36 11.66
C SER A 284 21.63 -22.45 11.23
N PHE A 285 22.14 -22.41 10.00
CA PHE A 285 23.20 -23.32 9.54
C PHE A 285 24.53 -23.07 10.25
N MET A 286 24.87 -21.81 10.53
CA MET A 286 26.09 -21.46 11.25
C MET A 286 26.04 -21.84 12.74
N LEU A 287 24.86 -21.79 13.38
CA LEU A 287 24.66 -22.21 14.77
C LEU A 287 24.88 -23.72 14.97
N LEU A 288 24.63 -24.54 13.95
CA LEU A 288 24.87 -25.99 13.97
C LEU A 288 26.37 -26.32 13.89
N HIS A 289 27.20 -25.41 13.40
CA HIS A 289 28.66 -25.52 13.44
C HIS A 289 29.21 -24.92 14.74
N ASN A 290 28.95 -25.57 15.87
CA ASN A 290 29.63 -25.27 17.12
C ASN A 290 30.82 -26.25 17.28
N PRO A 291 32.09 -25.84 17.04
CA PRO A 291 33.25 -26.73 17.04
C PRO A 291 33.66 -27.25 18.43
N ASN A 292 32.85 -27.03 19.47
CA ASN A 292 33.16 -27.40 20.85
C ASN A 292 32.61 -28.75 21.31
N VAL A 293 32.23 -29.64 20.38
CA VAL A 293 32.06 -31.06 20.73
C VAL A 293 33.42 -31.75 20.57
N VAL A 294 34.21 -31.70 21.64
CA VAL A 294 35.41 -32.54 21.79
C VAL A 294 34.93 -33.99 22.03
N PRO A 295 35.50 -35.01 21.35
CA PRO A 295 35.08 -36.41 21.44
C PRO A 295 35.24 -37.02 22.84
#